data_AF-A0A235ICW4-F1
#
_entry.id   AF-A0A235ICW4-F1
#
_cell.length_a   1.000
_cell.length_b   1.000
_cell.length_c   1.000
_cell.angle_alpha   90.00
_cell.angle_beta   90.00
_cell.angle_gamma   90.00
#
_symmetry.space_group_name_H-M   'P 1'
#
loop_
_entity.id
_entity.type
_entity.pdbx_description
1 polymer ?
#
loop_
_entity_poly.entity_id
_entity_poly.type
_entity_poly.pdbx_seq_one_letter_code
_entity_poly.pdbx_strand_id
1 'polypeptide(L)'
;MNTSPRPPTPINSPSYPTEFQQVILKKSQNFVGRIFVFTAIFNFIQRCDRGYFTIIGAPGSGKSAILAKYVTENPQVLYYNAQLPGKNRAEEFITSISTQIETENFTSLHSLLQQVSDKLEPQQKFIIAIDALDAVNHTDQTKGSNLFYLPRYLPRGVYFLLTRRPYLRKQSGLLIETPFQILDLAAYPQENHEDIQSYIRQYVNSDEELTAQLTAKSENNFMYTSAYFDCAQYKKLSDHLSQILPAISKEVDRLTPDLEAYYQQHFHKMIPPNSPSQEREFKSSVLNVLVQFSSVVSAESIASTIDADEYDVEEVLENWREFLTLQEIDGEIHYSLYHSSFQDFLSKQVNFA
;
A
#
# COMPACT_ATOMS: atom_id res chain seq x y z
N MET A 1 38.15 23.38 -34.71
CA MET A 1 37.85 21.96 -34.50
C MET A 1 36.42 21.88 -34.01
N ASN A 2 35.48 21.55 -34.91
CA ASN A 2 34.07 21.37 -34.55
C ASN A 2 33.93 19.99 -33.90
N THR A 3 33.88 19.96 -32.57
CA THR A 3 33.40 18.78 -31.85
C THR A 3 31.89 18.72 -32.03
N SER A 4 31.44 17.80 -32.89
CA SER A 4 30.03 17.44 -32.98
C SER A 4 29.49 17.13 -31.58
N PRO A 5 28.29 17.60 -31.22
CA PRO A 5 27.67 17.22 -29.95
C PRO A 5 27.53 15.71 -29.92
N ARG A 6 28.05 15.10 -28.85
CA ARG A 6 27.87 13.68 -28.56
C ARG A 6 26.35 13.43 -28.51
N PRO A 7 25.81 12.43 -29.21
CA PRO A 7 24.38 12.13 -29.14
C PRO A 7 24.01 11.85 -27.68
N PRO A 8 22.82 12.29 -27.22
CA PRO A 8 22.39 12.06 -25.85
C PRO A 8 22.35 10.55 -25.60
N THR A 9 23.01 10.12 -24.52
CA THR A 9 22.89 8.74 -24.05
C THR A 9 21.42 8.54 -23.69
N PRO A 10 20.70 7.55 -24.28
CA PRO A 10 19.39 7.19 -23.76
C PRO A 10 19.59 6.85 -22.28
N ILE A 11 18.70 7.33 -21.40
CA ILE A 11 18.65 6.80 -20.04
C ILE A 11 18.39 5.30 -20.23
N ASN A 12 19.43 4.48 -19.98
CA ASN A 12 19.32 3.03 -20.08
C ASN A 12 18.12 2.59 -19.24
N SER A 13 17.38 1.59 -19.72
CA SER A 13 16.32 0.99 -18.91
C SER A 13 16.94 0.58 -17.56
N PRO A 14 16.43 1.08 -16.42
CA PRO A 14 17.01 0.82 -15.12
C PRO A 14 17.16 -0.69 -14.87
N SER A 15 18.34 -1.06 -14.37
CA SER A 15 18.59 -2.41 -13.90
C SER A 15 18.09 -2.53 -12.46
N TYR A 16 16.92 -3.13 -12.27
CA TYR A 16 16.38 -3.33 -10.93
C TYR A 16 17.18 -4.40 -10.18
N PRO A 17 17.47 -4.20 -8.88
CA PRO A 17 17.92 -5.28 -7.99
C PRO A 17 17.04 -6.52 -8.08
N THR A 18 17.63 -7.72 -7.95
CA THR A 18 16.91 -9.01 -8.08
C THR A 18 15.66 -9.10 -7.21
N GLU A 19 15.75 -8.65 -5.98
CA GLU A 19 14.62 -8.58 -5.03
C GLU A 19 13.46 -7.72 -5.53
N PHE A 20 13.74 -6.60 -6.21
CA PHE A 20 12.72 -5.73 -6.80
C PHE A 20 12.10 -6.39 -8.04
N GLN A 21 12.91 -7.03 -8.89
CA GLN A 21 12.40 -7.80 -10.03
C GLN A 21 11.43 -8.90 -9.59
N GLN A 22 11.77 -9.63 -8.52
CA GLN A 22 10.89 -10.67 -7.96
C GLN A 22 9.56 -10.08 -7.47
N VAL A 23 9.58 -8.92 -6.81
CA VAL A 23 8.35 -8.24 -6.39
C VAL A 23 7.53 -7.78 -7.58
N ILE A 24 8.15 -7.12 -8.56
CA ILE A 24 7.47 -6.64 -9.78
C ILE A 24 6.79 -7.82 -10.48
N LEU A 25 7.54 -8.88 -10.80
CA LEU A 25 7.02 -10.07 -11.48
C LEU A 25 5.87 -10.72 -10.71
N LYS A 26 6.05 -10.94 -9.40
CA LYS A 26 5.03 -11.57 -8.56
C LYS A 26 3.76 -10.71 -8.49
N LYS A 27 3.89 -9.39 -8.33
CA LYS A 27 2.77 -8.48 -8.10
C LYS A 27 2.06 -8.04 -9.39
N SER A 28 2.72 -8.07 -10.54
CA SER A 28 2.09 -7.78 -11.83
C SER A 28 1.51 -9.02 -12.52
N GLN A 29 1.75 -10.23 -12.01
CA GLN A 29 1.21 -11.46 -12.57
C GLN A 29 -0.33 -11.44 -12.51
N ASN A 30 -0.97 -11.78 -13.62
CA ASN A 30 -2.44 -11.81 -13.77
C ASN A 30 -3.13 -10.50 -13.33
N PHE A 31 -2.45 -9.36 -13.49
CA PHE A 31 -3.01 -8.06 -13.15
C PHE A 31 -4.22 -7.72 -14.04
N VAL A 32 -5.27 -7.17 -13.43
CA VAL A 32 -6.52 -6.76 -14.12
C VAL A 32 -6.98 -5.39 -13.64
N GLY A 33 -7.59 -4.64 -14.54
CA GLY A 33 -8.40 -3.49 -14.18
C GLY A 33 -7.60 -2.25 -13.79
N ARG A 34 -8.11 -1.48 -12.82
CA ARG A 34 -7.49 -0.26 -12.28
C ARG A 34 -7.30 0.86 -13.30
N ILE A 35 -8.11 0.86 -14.36
CA ILE A 35 -8.04 1.86 -15.43
C ILE A 35 -8.14 3.28 -14.86
N PHE A 36 -9.06 3.52 -13.93
CA PHE A 36 -9.24 4.82 -13.27
C PHE A 36 -7.96 5.33 -12.59
N VAL A 37 -7.14 4.45 -12.02
CA VAL A 37 -5.87 4.81 -11.36
C VAL A 37 -4.84 5.22 -12.40
N PHE A 38 -4.66 4.43 -13.46
CA PHE A 38 -3.70 4.75 -14.52
C PHE A 38 -4.10 6.01 -15.30
N THR A 39 -5.38 6.20 -15.56
CA THR A 39 -5.91 7.44 -16.14
C THR A 39 -5.60 8.65 -15.24
N ALA A 40 -5.77 8.52 -13.92
CA ALA A 40 -5.43 9.59 -12.99
C ALA A 40 -3.92 9.91 -12.97
N ILE A 41 -3.05 8.89 -13.00
CA ILE A 41 -1.60 9.07 -13.10
C ILE A 41 -1.24 9.78 -14.42
N PHE A 42 -1.78 9.31 -15.55
CA PHE A 42 -1.54 9.90 -16.86
C PHE A 42 -1.96 11.38 -16.89
N ASN A 43 -3.17 11.69 -16.44
CA ASN A 43 -3.69 13.05 -16.39
C ASN A 43 -2.84 13.97 -15.51
N PHE A 44 -2.35 13.47 -14.37
CA PHE A 44 -1.44 14.21 -13.50
C PHE A 44 -0.12 14.54 -14.18
N ILE A 45 0.52 13.55 -14.83
CA ILE A 45 1.82 13.73 -15.51
C ILE A 45 1.69 14.67 -16.73
N GLN A 46 0.55 14.67 -17.42
CA GLN A 46 0.26 15.58 -18.54
C GLN A 46 0.02 17.02 -18.08
N ARG A 47 -0.72 17.21 -16.98
CA ARG A 47 -1.10 18.54 -16.48
C ARG A 47 0.03 19.25 -15.74
N CYS A 48 0.85 18.51 -15.00
CA CYS A 48 1.91 19.07 -14.17
C CYS A 48 3.27 18.88 -14.87
N ASP A 49 4.23 19.80 -14.66
CA ASP A 49 5.59 19.66 -15.20
C ASP A 49 6.54 18.87 -14.29
N ARG A 50 6.08 18.52 -13.08
CA ARG A 50 6.73 17.74 -12.02
C ARG A 50 5.71 17.41 -10.93
N GLY A 51 6.00 16.48 -10.01
CA GLY A 51 5.17 16.34 -8.81
C GLY A 51 5.09 14.97 -8.14
N TYR A 52 4.28 14.91 -7.08
CA TYR A 52 4.02 13.69 -6.31
C TYR A 52 2.61 13.16 -6.58
N PHE A 53 2.49 11.93 -7.05
CA PHE A 53 1.22 11.22 -7.10
C PHE A 53 1.21 10.12 -6.05
N THR A 54 0.25 10.13 -5.13
CA THR A 54 0.18 9.16 -4.04
C THR A 54 -1.10 8.34 -4.11
N ILE A 55 -0.95 7.02 -4.18
CA ILE A 55 -2.04 6.05 -4.08
C ILE A 55 -2.16 5.62 -2.61
N ILE A 56 -3.31 5.88 -2.02
CA ILE A 56 -3.65 5.46 -0.66
C ILE A 56 -4.64 4.29 -0.72
N GLY A 57 -4.57 3.39 0.25
CA GLY A 57 -5.58 2.36 0.40
C GLY A 57 -5.27 1.41 1.55
N ALA A 58 -6.29 0.69 2.01
CA ALA A 58 -6.19 -0.30 3.08
C ALA A 58 -5.21 -1.44 2.76
N PRO A 59 -4.76 -2.20 3.78
CA PRO A 59 -4.07 -3.48 3.58
C PRO A 59 -4.75 -4.37 2.53
N GLY A 60 -3.97 -4.93 1.61
CA GLY A 60 -4.48 -5.84 0.58
C GLY A 60 -5.19 -5.21 -0.62
N SER A 61 -5.39 -3.88 -0.66
CA SER A 61 -6.12 -3.20 -1.73
C SER A 61 -5.45 -3.21 -3.13
N GLY A 62 -4.29 -3.86 -3.31
CA GLY A 62 -3.62 -3.97 -4.61
C GLY A 62 -2.66 -2.83 -4.98
N LYS A 63 -2.31 -1.93 -4.04
CA LYS A 63 -1.37 -0.80 -4.28
C LYS A 63 -0.04 -1.22 -4.93
N SER A 64 0.65 -2.20 -4.34
CA SER A 64 1.92 -2.72 -4.87
C SER A 64 1.76 -3.34 -6.26
N ALA A 65 0.61 -3.98 -6.53
CA ALA A 65 0.30 -4.54 -7.84
C ALA A 65 0.12 -3.45 -8.90
N ILE A 66 -0.53 -2.34 -8.55
CA ILE A 66 -0.68 -1.17 -9.44
C ILE A 66 0.70 -0.59 -9.81
N LEU A 67 1.58 -0.37 -8.83
CA LEU A 67 2.93 0.13 -9.13
C LEU A 67 3.76 -0.88 -9.94
N ALA A 68 3.72 -2.17 -9.58
CA ALA A 68 4.41 -3.22 -10.33
C ALA A 68 3.94 -3.25 -11.79
N LYS A 69 2.63 -3.17 -12.03
CA LYS A 69 2.05 -3.09 -13.38
C LYS A 69 2.52 -1.85 -14.12
N TYR A 70 2.50 -0.68 -13.48
CA TYR A 70 2.96 0.58 -14.07
C TYR A 70 4.42 0.48 -14.52
N VAL A 71 5.30 -0.05 -13.67
CA VAL A 71 6.74 -0.20 -13.95
C VAL A 71 6.98 -1.21 -15.07
N THR A 72 6.24 -2.32 -15.10
CA THR A 72 6.33 -3.31 -16.19
C THR A 72 5.95 -2.70 -17.55
N GLU A 73 4.97 -1.80 -17.61
CA GLU A 73 4.57 -1.11 -18.84
C GLU A 73 5.40 0.14 -19.16
N ASN A 74 6.18 0.63 -18.19
CA ASN A 74 7.04 1.80 -18.33
C ASN A 74 8.46 1.45 -17.81
N PRO A 75 9.25 0.67 -18.56
CA PRO A 75 10.54 0.15 -18.09
C PRO A 75 11.55 1.22 -17.70
N GLN A 76 11.37 2.47 -18.11
CA GLN A 76 12.19 3.63 -17.75
C GLN A 76 11.95 4.17 -16.33
N VAL A 77 10.92 3.68 -15.64
CA VAL A 77 10.55 4.13 -14.29
C VAL A 77 11.46 3.45 -13.28
N LEU A 78 12.06 4.22 -12.36
CA LEU A 78 12.79 3.64 -11.25
C LEU A 78 11.83 3.05 -10.22
N TYR A 79 12.17 1.92 -9.63
CA TYR A 79 11.31 1.25 -8.65
C TYR A 79 12.05 0.98 -7.35
N TYR A 80 11.38 1.27 -6.24
CA TYR A 80 11.88 1.00 -4.90
C TYR A 80 10.74 0.47 -4.02
N ASN A 81 11.02 -0.54 -3.19
CA ASN A 81 10.04 -1.08 -2.26
C ASN A 81 10.58 -1.01 -0.83
N ALA A 82 9.92 -0.21 0.02
CA ALA A 82 10.37 0.04 1.39
C ALA A 82 9.96 -1.06 2.38
N GLN A 83 9.09 -2.00 2.00
CA GLN A 83 8.70 -3.14 2.83
C GLN A 83 9.73 -4.26 2.81
N LEU A 84 10.66 -4.27 1.84
CA LEU A 84 11.69 -5.29 1.79
C LEU A 84 12.68 -5.14 2.95
N PRO A 85 13.18 -6.26 3.51
CA PRO A 85 14.12 -6.23 4.62
C PRO A 85 15.34 -5.35 4.33
N GLY A 86 15.63 -4.41 5.23
CA GLY A 86 16.75 -3.47 5.10
C GLY A 86 16.50 -2.31 4.12
N LYS A 87 15.36 -2.25 3.43
CA LYS A 87 15.03 -1.19 2.45
C LYS A 87 14.15 -0.08 3.03
N ASN A 88 14.05 0.00 4.35
CA ASN A 88 13.27 1.03 5.04
C ASN A 88 14.11 2.22 5.52
N ARG A 89 15.38 2.33 5.11
CA ARG A 89 16.31 3.39 5.49
C ARG A 89 16.60 4.35 4.33
N ALA A 90 16.80 5.63 4.65
CA ALA A 90 16.99 6.68 3.64
C ALA A 90 18.31 6.54 2.87
N GLU A 91 19.38 6.10 3.53
CA GLU A 91 20.69 5.88 2.92
C GLU A 91 20.64 4.76 1.87
N GLU A 92 19.91 3.69 2.18
CA GLU A 92 19.67 2.57 1.27
C GLU A 92 18.80 2.97 0.08
N PHE A 93 17.83 3.86 0.30
CA PHE A 93 17.04 4.43 -0.78
C PHE A 93 17.92 5.19 -1.78
N ILE A 94 18.74 6.14 -1.32
CA ILE A 94 19.61 6.93 -2.20
C ILE A 94 20.62 6.04 -2.92
N THR A 95 21.20 5.06 -2.22
CA THR A 95 22.15 4.10 -2.81
C THR A 95 21.49 3.28 -3.91
N SER A 96 20.28 2.76 -3.67
CA SER A 96 19.54 1.97 -4.66
C SER A 96 19.16 2.78 -5.89
N ILE A 97 18.65 4.00 -5.69
CA ILE A 97 18.30 4.88 -6.82
C ILE A 97 19.53 5.24 -7.64
N SER A 98 20.66 5.58 -6.99
CA SER A 98 21.93 5.89 -7.67
C SER A 98 22.45 4.70 -8.49
N THR A 99 22.27 3.48 -7.97
CA THR A 99 22.65 2.25 -8.68
C THR A 99 21.79 2.03 -9.93
N GLN A 100 20.48 2.23 -9.84
CA GLN A 100 19.56 1.98 -10.96
C GLN A 100 19.74 2.95 -12.14
N ILE A 101 20.28 4.15 -11.90
CA ILE A 101 20.60 5.14 -12.93
C ILE A 101 22.07 5.07 -13.42
N GLU A 102 22.85 4.11 -12.92
CA GLU A 102 24.27 3.91 -13.27
C GLU A 102 25.15 5.15 -13.02
N THR A 103 24.90 5.89 -11.94
CA THR A 103 25.69 7.08 -11.56
C THR A 103 26.50 6.85 -10.29
N GLU A 104 27.49 7.73 -10.03
CA GLU A 104 28.19 7.75 -8.74
C GLU A 104 27.21 7.90 -7.57
N ASN A 105 27.56 7.32 -6.42
CA ASN A 105 26.75 7.40 -5.22
C ASN A 105 26.64 8.85 -4.74
N PHE A 106 25.45 9.43 -4.89
CA PHE A 106 25.15 10.74 -4.34
C PHE A 106 24.92 10.64 -2.83
N THR A 107 25.39 11.63 -2.09
CA THR A 107 25.07 11.79 -0.67
C THR A 107 23.74 12.53 -0.45
N SER A 108 23.19 13.15 -1.49
CA SER A 108 21.98 13.97 -1.44
C SER A 108 21.05 13.65 -2.59
N LEU A 109 19.81 13.26 -2.25
CA LEU A 109 18.74 13.03 -3.22
C LEU A 109 18.44 14.30 -4.04
N HIS A 110 18.44 15.48 -3.41
CA HIS A 110 18.14 16.73 -4.11
C HIS A 110 19.14 17.00 -5.24
N SER A 111 20.45 16.86 -4.96
CA SER A 111 21.50 17.07 -5.95
C SER A 111 21.39 16.08 -7.11
N LEU A 112 21.08 14.82 -6.80
CA LEU A 112 20.85 13.80 -7.81
C LEU A 112 19.69 14.19 -8.75
N LEU A 113 18.53 14.53 -8.18
CA LEU A 113 17.34 14.88 -8.96
C LEU A 113 17.58 16.12 -9.84
N GLN A 114 18.33 17.11 -9.33
CA GLN A 114 18.66 18.30 -10.10
C GLN A 114 19.56 17.96 -11.30
N GLN A 115 20.61 17.17 -11.09
CA GLN A 115 21.51 16.77 -12.18
C GLN A 115 20.81 15.94 -13.26
N VAL A 116 19.88 15.07 -12.87
CA VAL A 116 19.06 14.32 -13.82
C VAL A 116 18.15 15.29 -14.59
N SER A 117 17.46 16.18 -13.88
CA SER A 117 16.57 17.18 -14.48
C SER A 117 17.27 18.08 -15.50
N ASP A 118 18.50 18.51 -15.25
CA ASP A 118 19.27 19.37 -16.15
C ASP A 118 19.63 18.68 -17.47
N LYS A 119 19.61 17.34 -17.49
CA LYS A 119 19.93 16.49 -18.65
C LYS A 119 18.68 15.95 -19.35
N LEU A 120 17.48 16.21 -18.85
CA LEU A 120 16.25 15.73 -19.48
C LEU A 120 15.98 16.47 -20.78
N GLU A 121 15.73 15.72 -21.84
CA GLU A 121 15.25 16.27 -23.10
C GLU A 121 13.84 16.88 -22.94
N PRO A 122 13.44 17.82 -23.82
CA PRO A 122 12.08 18.34 -23.83
C PRO A 122 11.06 17.20 -23.88
N GLN A 123 10.08 17.24 -22.97
CA GLN A 123 9.03 16.22 -22.77
C GLN A 123 9.47 14.91 -22.10
N GLN A 124 10.78 14.66 -21.94
CA GLN A 124 11.26 13.51 -21.18
C GLN A 124 10.86 13.65 -19.70
N LYS A 125 10.51 12.52 -19.09
CA LYS A 125 10.06 12.42 -17.70
C LYS A 125 10.97 11.48 -16.94
N PHE A 126 11.36 11.88 -15.74
CA PHE A 126 12.07 11.04 -14.79
C PHE A 126 11.12 10.67 -13.66
N ILE A 127 10.80 9.38 -13.54
CA ILE A 127 9.76 8.90 -12.63
C ILE A 127 10.39 7.91 -11.66
N ILE A 128 10.16 8.13 -10.36
CA ILE A 128 10.54 7.20 -9.29
C ILE A 128 9.27 6.68 -8.63
N ALA A 129 9.02 5.38 -8.74
CA ALA A 129 7.98 4.66 -8.03
C ALA A 129 8.50 4.14 -6.68
N ILE A 130 7.88 4.57 -5.58
CA ILE A 130 8.20 4.11 -4.23
C ILE A 130 6.98 3.38 -3.67
N ASP A 131 7.13 2.06 -3.50
CA ASP A 131 6.11 1.21 -2.92
C ASP A 131 6.23 1.15 -1.40
N ALA A 132 5.07 1.22 -0.74
CA ALA A 132 4.86 1.10 0.70
C ALA A 132 5.66 2.10 1.54
N LEU A 133 5.48 3.39 1.27
CA LEU A 133 6.13 4.47 2.00
C LEU A 133 5.79 4.48 3.51
N ASP A 134 4.68 3.86 3.92
CA ASP A 134 4.34 3.63 5.34
C ASP A 134 5.31 2.71 6.08
N ALA A 135 6.15 1.94 5.38
CA ALA A 135 7.13 1.04 6.00
C ALA A 135 8.47 1.73 6.35
N VAL A 136 8.65 2.99 5.98
CA VAL A 136 9.90 3.73 6.20
C VAL A 136 10.18 3.88 7.69
N ASN A 137 11.42 3.59 8.09
CA ASN A 137 11.86 3.82 9.45
C ASN A 137 12.17 5.30 9.67
N HIS A 138 11.32 5.98 10.42
CA HIS A 138 11.49 7.39 10.76
C HIS A 138 12.40 7.61 11.98
N THR A 139 12.72 6.57 12.78
CA THR A 139 13.56 6.73 13.99
C THR A 139 15.00 7.09 13.65
N ASP A 140 15.47 6.63 12.50
CA ASP A 140 16.84 6.81 12.04
C ASP A 140 17.00 8.12 11.22
N GLN A 141 15.92 8.86 11.00
CA GLN A 141 15.91 10.11 10.24
C GLN A 141 15.95 11.36 11.14
N THR A 142 16.45 12.46 10.57
CA THR A 142 16.41 13.77 11.24
C THR A 142 14.96 14.14 11.57
N LYS A 143 14.69 14.52 12.83
CA LYS A 143 13.35 14.94 13.26
C LYS A 143 12.83 16.08 12.39
N GLY A 144 11.59 15.96 11.94
CA GLY A 144 10.93 16.94 11.07
C GLY A 144 11.37 16.91 9.60
N SER A 145 12.25 15.98 9.21
CA SER A 145 12.53 15.72 7.79
C SER A 145 11.42 14.89 7.14
N ASN A 146 11.35 14.95 5.81
CA ASN A 146 10.45 14.09 5.05
C ASN A 146 10.95 12.64 5.06
N LEU A 147 10.02 11.68 4.94
CA LEU A 147 10.35 10.26 4.72
C LEU A 147 11.33 10.13 3.54
N PHE A 148 12.38 9.34 3.72
CA PHE A 148 13.49 9.19 2.76
C PHE A 148 14.16 10.50 2.31
N TYR A 149 14.05 11.57 3.10
CA TYR A 149 14.49 12.91 2.73
C TYR A 149 13.91 13.38 1.38
N LEU A 150 12.70 12.92 1.03
CA LEU A 150 12.01 13.35 -0.19
C LEU A 150 11.89 14.89 -0.19
N PRO A 151 12.30 15.58 -1.27
CA PRO A 151 12.38 17.03 -1.25
C PRO A 151 10.98 17.68 -1.27
N ARG A 152 10.85 18.85 -0.64
CA ARG A 152 9.61 19.64 -0.70
C ARG A 152 9.36 20.20 -2.11
N TYR A 153 10.44 20.55 -2.80
CA TYR A 153 10.46 21.09 -4.16
C TYR A 153 11.11 20.10 -5.12
N LEU A 154 10.45 19.80 -6.24
CA LEU A 154 11.02 18.98 -7.29
C LEU A 154 11.61 19.84 -8.43
N PRO A 155 12.72 19.40 -9.04
CA PRO A 155 13.15 19.87 -10.35
C PRO A 155 12.12 19.55 -11.44
N ARG A 156 12.21 20.24 -12.59
CA ARG A 156 11.27 20.05 -13.70
C ARG A 156 11.44 18.66 -14.31
N GLY A 157 10.34 18.03 -14.73
CA GLY A 157 10.37 16.71 -15.36
C GLY A 157 10.52 15.54 -14.38
N VAL A 158 10.65 15.80 -13.07
CA VAL A 158 10.79 14.79 -12.03
C VAL A 158 9.44 14.49 -11.37
N TYR A 159 9.09 13.22 -11.26
CA TYR A 159 7.85 12.76 -10.63
C TYR A 159 8.11 11.61 -9.66
N PHE A 160 7.33 11.58 -8.60
CA PHE A 160 7.27 10.46 -7.67
C PHE A 160 5.89 9.82 -7.73
N LEU A 161 5.85 8.49 -7.90
CA LEU A 161 4.64 7.69 -7.73
C LEU A 161 4.76 6.94 -6.42
N LEU A 162 3.94 7.28 -5.44
CA LEU A 162 4.02 6.75 -4.09
C LEU A 162 2.83 5.84 -3.83
N THR A 163 3.03 4.74 -3.11
CA THR A 163 1.93 4.04 -2.45
C THR A 163 2.13 4.08 -0.94
N ARG A 164 1.01 4.13 -0.21
CA ARG A 164 1.03 3.96 1.24
C ARG A 164 -0.32 3.55 1.80
N ARG A 165 -0.32 3.17 3.07
CA ARG A 165 -1.55 3.04 3.87
C ARG A 165 -2.06 4.42 4.36
N PRO A 166 -3.33 4.51 4.80
CA PRO A 166 -3.87 5.72 5.41
C PRO A 166 -3.14 6.07 6.71
N TYR A 167 -2.94 7.36 6.94
CA TYR A 167 -2.47 7.95 8.19
C TYR A 167 -3.09 9.34 8.33
N LEU A 168 -2.96 9.95 9.51
CA LEU A 168 -3.32 11.36 9.69
C LEU A 168 -2.34 12.28 9.01
N ARG A 169 -2.83 13.39 8.43
CA ARG A 169 -1.98 14.36 7.74
C ARG A 169 -0.85 14.89 8.64
N LYS A 170 -1.13 15.09 9.94
CA LYS A 170 -0.14 15.50 10.96
C LYS A 170 1.01 14.48 11.14
N GLN A 171 0.76 13.21 10.83
CA GLN A 171 1.72 12.10 10.91
C GLN A 171 2.26 11.67 9.54
N SER A 172 2.01 12.47 8.50
CA SER A 172 2.32 12.05 7.13
C SER A 172 3.79 11.82 6.83
N GLY A 173 4.65 12.48 7.59
CA GLY A 173 6.08 12.53 7.32
C GLY A 173 6.41 13.14 5.94
N LEU A 174 5.48 13.84 5.30
CA LEU A 174 5.67 14.44 3.98
C LEU A 174 5.15 15.89 3.96
N LEU A 175 6.09 16.83 3.92
CA LEU A 175 5.84 18.21 3.60
C LEU A 175 6.22 18.47 2.14
N ILE A 176 5.24 18.68 1.27
CA ILE A 176 5.41 18.85 -0.18
C ILE A 176 4.90 20.24 -0.58
N GLU A 177 5.71 20.97 -1.35
CA GLU A 177 5.44 22.33 -1.86
C GLU A 177 5.50 22.38 -3.41
N THR A 178 5.34 21.21 -4.02
CA THR A 178 5.25 20.97 -5.47
C THR A 178 3.84 20.48 -5.81
N PRO A 179 3.34 20.58 -7.07
CA PRO A 179 2.10 19.90 -7.44
C PRO A 179 2.05 18.46 -6.96
N PHE A 180 0.96 18.11 -6.28
CA PHE A 180 0.72 16.76 -5.81
C PHE A 180 -0.73 16.37 -6.03
N GLN A 181 -0.97 15.07 -6.13
CA GLN A 181 -2.30 14.49 -6.21
C GLN A 181 -2.34 13.23 -5.35
N ILE A 182 -3.43 13.09 -4.60
CA ILE A 182 -3.72 11.90 -3.80
C ILE A 182 -4.91 11.20 -4.46
N LEU A 183 -4.79 9.90 -4.67
CA LEU A 183 -5.89 9.03 -5.07
C LEU A 183 -6.08 8.00 -3.96
N ASP A 184 -7.18 8.11 -3.22
CA ASP A 184 -7.56 7.12 -2.23
C ASP A 184 -8.44 6.05 -2.89
N LEU A 185 -7.98 4.80 -2.88
CA LEU A 185 -8.73 3.67 -3.45
C LEU A 185 -10.08 3.45 -2.74
N ALA A 186 -10.23 3.88 -1.48
CA ALA A 186 -11.49 3.78 -0.77
C ALA A 186 -12.60 4.67 -1.37
N ALA A 187 -12.23 5.71 -2.14
CA ALA A 187 -13.17 6.60 -2.82
C ALA A 187 -13.74 6.01 -4.12
N TYR A 188 -13.32 4.81 -4.53
CA TYR A 188 -13.71 4.15 -5.78
C TYR A 188 -14.29 2.73 -5.53
N PRO A 189 -15.34 2.60 -4.69
CA PRO A 189 -15.86 1.30 -4.32
C PRO A 189 -16.47 0.52 -5.50
N GLN A 190 -17.09 1.22 -6.46
CA GLN A 190 -17.71 0.59 -7.63
C GLN A 190 -16.65 0.04 -8.59
N GLU A 191 -15.66 0.86 -8.96
CA GLU A 191 -14.56 0.44 -9.83
C GLU A 191 -13.73 -0.68 -9.19
N ASN A 192 -13.51 -0.60 -7.87
CA ASN A 192 -12.84 -1.67 -7.13
C ASN A 192 -13.63 -2.98 -7.14
N HIS A 193 -14.95 -2.93 -7.02
CA HIS A 193 -15.83 -4.10 -7.13
C HIS A 193 -15.74 -4.73 -8.52
N GLU A 194 -15.84 -3.91 -9.58
CA GLU A 194 -15.74 -4.36 -10.97
C GLU A 194 -14.39 -5.00 -11.30
N ASP A 195 -13.29 -4.39 -10.83
CA ASP A 195 -11.94 -4.92 -11.01
C ASP A 195 -11.78 -6.29 -10.33
N ILE A 196 -12.35 -6.48 -9.13
CA ILE A 196 -12.30 -7.76 -8.39
C ILE A 196 -13.11 -8.84 -9.08
N GLN A 197 -14.32 -8.53 -9.53
CA GLN A 197 -15.11 -9.47 -10.31
C GLN A 197 -14.35 -9.88 -11.58
N SER A 198 -13.74 -8.91 -12.27
CA SER A 198 -12.94 -9.16 -13.48
C SER A 198 -11.73 -10.06 -13.20
N TYR A 199 -11.07 -9.89 -12.05
CA TYR A 199 -10.00 -10.77 -11.62
C TYR A 199 -10.49 -12.19 -11.32
N ILE A 200 -11.60 -12.34 -10.59
CA ILE A 200 -12.19 -13.66 -10.27
C ILE A 200 -12.59 -14.41 -11.55
N ARG A 201 -13.19 -13.72 -12.53
CA ARG A 201 -13.59 -14.28 -13.83
C ARG A 201 -12.42 -14.85 -14.64
N GLN A 202 -11.16 -14.53 -14.32
CA GLN A 202 -10.01 -15.20 -14.94
C GLN A 202 -9.85 -16.67 -14.48
N TYR A 203 -10.41 -17.01 -13.32
CA TYR A 203 -10.24 -18.31 -12.68
C TYR A 203 -11.52 -19.14 -12.67
N VAL A 204 -12.68 -18.50 -12.64
CA VAL A 204 -13.99 -19.18 -12.70
C VAL A 204 -14.56 -18.95 -14.10
N ASN A 205 -14.95 -20.03 -14.80
CA ASN A 205 -15.38 -20.04 -16.22
C ASN A 205 -16.66 -19.22 -16.50
N SER A 206 -16.67 -17.93 -16.17
CA SER A 206 -17.82 -17.01 -16.21
C SER A 206 -19.03 -17.47 -15.37
N ASP A 207 -18.77 -18.19 -14.28
CA ASP A 207 -19.81 -18.52 -13.29
C ASP A 207 -20.12 -17.26 -12.45
N GLU A 208 -21.20 -16.57 -12.79
CA GLU A 208 -21.59 -15.31 -12.14
C GLU A 208 -22.07 -15.50 -10.70
N GLU A 209 -22.71 -16.63 -10.37
CA GLU A 209 -23.12 -16.92 -8.99
C GLU A 209 -21.89 -17.08 -8.11
N LEU A 210 -20.92 -17.86 -8.58
CA LEU A 210 -19.69 -18.08 -7.86
C LEU A 210 -18.82 -16.82 -7.78
N THR A 211 -18.79 -16.02 -8.85
CA THR A 211 -18.11 -14.73 -8.86
C THR A 211 -18.68 -13.81 -7.79
N ALA A 212 -20.02 -13.73 -7.69
CA ALA A 212 -20.70 -12.96 -6.65
C ALA A 212 -20.37 -13.48 -5.24
N GLN A 213 -20.39 -14.79 -5.03
CA GLN A 213 -20.05 -15.40 -3.73
C GLN A 213 -18.61 -15.10 -3.29
N LEU A 214 -17.63 -15.28 -4.18
CA LEU A 214 -16.21 -15.01 -3.90
C LEU A 214 -15.94 -13.52 -3.68
N THR A 215 -16.60 -12.65 -4.44
CA THR A 215 -16.49 -11.19 -4.28
C THR A 215 -17.05 -10.73 -2.93
N ALA A 216 -18.21 -11.28 -2.52
CA ALA A 216 -18.80 -10.97 -1.22
C ALA A 216 -17.90 -11.45 -0.07
N LYS A 217 -17.38 -12.69 -0.15
CA LYS A 217 -16.48 -13.25 0.88
C LYS A 217 -15.14 -12.54 1.00
N SER A 218 -14.63 -11.95 -0.08
CA SER A 218 -13.39 -11.18 -0.02
C SER A 218 -13.58 -9.73 0.43
N GLU A 219 -14.82 -9.30 0.70
CA GLU A 219 -15.17 -7.93 1.08
C GLU A 219 -14.59 -6.88 0.12
N ASN A 220 -14.56 -7.20 -1.17
CA ASN A 220 -13.92 -6.36 -2.19
C ASN A 220 -12.43 -6.06 -1.90
N ASN A 221 -11.69 -7.03 -1.36
CA ASN A 221 -10.27 -6.90 -1.10
C ASN A 221 -9.43 -7.98 -1.83
N PHE A 222 -8.58 -7.51 -2.73
CA PHE A 222 -7.75 -8.34 -3.62
C PHE A 222 -6.86 -9.35 -2.90
N MET A 223 -6.36 -9.04 -1.69
CA MET A 223 -5.49 -9.96 -0.95
C MET A 223 -6.21 -11.26 -0.59
N TYR A 224 -7.47 -11.15 -0.18
CA TYR A 224 -8.30 -12.30 0.17
C TYR A 224 -8.75 -13.03 -1.09
N THR A 225 -9.08 -12.26 -2.14
CA THR A 225 -9.39 -12.85 -3.44
C THR A 225 -8.22 -13.67 -4.00
N SER A 226 -6.99 -13.14 -3.96
CA SER A 226 -5.80 -13.86 -4.43
C SER A 226 -5.46 -15.06 -3.54
N ALA A 227 -5.72 -14.97 -2.23
CA ALA A 227 -5.47 -16.08 -1.30
C ALA A 227 -6.27 -17.35 -1.67
N TYR A 228 -7.49 -17.21 -2.23
CA TYR A 228 -8.25 -18.35 -2.76
C TYR A 228 -7.49 -19.11 -3.86
N PHE A 229 -6.72 -18.41 -4.68
CA PHE A 229 -6.10 -18.96 -5.88
C PHE A 229 -4.60 -19.27 -5.72
N ASP A 230 -3.92 -18.62 -4.76
CA ASP A 230 -2.49 -18.80 -4.50
C ASP A 230 -2.17 -20.04 -3.65
N CYS A 231 -3.15 -20.61 -2.94
CA CYS A 231 -2.93 -21.85 -2.21
C CYS A 231 -2.56 -22.99 -3.18
N ALA A 232 -1.38 -23.60 -2.96
CA ALA A 232 -0.76 -24.59 -3.84
C ALA A 232 -1.64 -25.81 -4.15
N GLN A 233 -2.67 -26.06 -3.36
CA GLN A 233 -3.66 -27.12 -3.61
C GLN A 233 -4.46 -26.87 -4.89
N TYR A 234 -4.68 -25.61 -5.29
CA TYR A 234 -5.64 -25.27 -6.35
C TYR A 234 -4.99 -24.98 -7.72
N LYS A 235 -3.69 -24.72 -7.77
CA LYS A 235 -2.91 -24.66 -9.03
C LYS A 235 -2.91 -25.98 -9.82
N LYS A 236 -3.18 -27.12 -9.16
CA LYS A 236 -3.29 -28.46 -9.78
C LYS A 236 -4.71 -28.85 -10.18
N LEU A 237 -5.72 -28.04 -9.86
CA LEU A 237 -7.13 -28.41 -9.96
C LEU A 237 -7.91 -27.56 -10.98
N SER A 238 -7.22 -26.89 -11.91
CA SER A 238 -7.84 -26.08 -12.98
C SER A 238 -8.98 -26.79 -13.70
N ASP A 239 -8.91 -28.12 -13.79
CA ASP A 239 -9.87 -28.92 -14.53
C ASP A 239 -11.13 -29.29 -13.72
N HIS A 240 -11.14 -29.10 -12.39
CA HIS A 240 -12.21 -29.53 -11.47
C HIS A 240 -12.68 -28.43 -10.50
N LEU A 241 -12.32 -27.17 -10.74
CA LEU A 241 -12.59 -26.03 -9.85
C LEU A 241 -14.07 -25.97 -9.38
N SER A 242 -15.03 -26.18 -10.28
CA SER A 242 -16.47 -26.14 -9.97
C SER A 242 -16.93 -27.19 -8.93
N GLN A 243 -16.21 -28.31 -8.77
CA GLN A 243 -16.53 -29.35 -7.78
C GLN A 243 -15.91 -29.07 -6.40
N ILE A 244 -14.86 -28.25 -6.35
CA ILE A 244 -14.03 -28.04 -5.15
C ILE A 244 -14.39 -26.72 -4.46
N LEU A 245 -14.96 -25.76 -5.19
CA LEU A 245 -15.33 -24.44 -4.69
C LEU A 245 -16.32 -24.41 -3.49
N PRO A 246 -17.31 -25.31 -3.36
CA PRO A 246 -18.12 -25.41 -2.14
C PRO A 246 -17.31 -25.79 -0.89
N ALA A 247 -16.23 -26.58 -1.07
CA ALA A 247 -15.28 -26.89 -0.01
C ALA A 247 -14.32 -25.71 0.25
N ILE A 248 -13.89 -24.99 -0.80
CA ILE A 248 -13.06 -23.76 -0.70
C ILE A 248 -13.77 -22.69 0.13
N SER A 249 -15.07 -22.51 -0.11
CA SER A 249 -15.93 -21.60 0.66
C SER A 249 -15.91 -21.90 2.16
N LYS A 250 -15.78 -23.17 2.57
CA LYS A 250 -15.69 -23.61 3.98
C LYS A 250 -14.26 -23.68 4.54
N GLU A 251 -13.25 -23.93 3.70
CA GLU A 251 -11.85 -24.02 4.13
C GLU A 251 -11.18 -22.65 4.27
N VAL A 252 -11.65 -21.62 3.56
CA VAL A 252 -11.06 -20.27 3.67
C VAL A 252 -11.42 -19.54 4.96
N ASP A 253 -12.42 -20.04 5.70
CA ASP A 253 -12.63 -19.64 7.09
C ASP A 253 -11.39 -20.01 7.97
N ARG A 254 -10.52 -20.90 7.48
CA ARG A 254 -9.19 -21.17 8.05
C ARG A 254 -8.15 -20.32 7.33
N LEU A 255 -7.65 -19.32 8.05
CA LEU A 255 -6.53 -18.46 7.65
C LEU A 255 -5.38 -19.30 7.06
N THR A 256 -4.87 -18.91 5.89
CA THR A 256 -3.61 -19.49 5.41
C THR A 256 -2.48 -19.11 6.38
N PRO A 257 -1.45 -19.95 6.59
CA PRO A 257 -0.35 -19.63 7.50
C PRO A 257 0.33 -18.27 7.19
N ASP A 258 0.38 -17.90 5.92
CA ASP A 258 0.91 -16.60 5.47
C ASP A 258 0.06 -15.41 5.95
N LEU A 259 -1.27 -15.58 5.96
CA LEU A 259 -2.20 -14.53 6.39
C LEU A 259 -2.22 -14.40 7.92
N GLU A 260 -2.10 -15.51 8.64
CA GLU A 260 -1.97 -15.48 10.10
C GLU A 260 -0.68 -14.79 10.55
N ALA A 261 0.46 -15.11 9.93
CA ALA A 261 1.72 -14.42 10.20
C ALA A 261 1.62 -12.90 9.87
N TYR A 262 0.93 -12.55 8.79
CA TYR A 262 0.65 -11.17 8.41
C TYR A 262 -0.18 -10.42 9.46
N TYR A 263 -1.23 -11.05 9.99
CA TYR A 263 -2.05 -10.47 11.05
C TYR A 263 -1.32 -10.36 12.38
N GLN A 264 -0.50 -11.35 12.74
CA GLN A 264 0.34 -11.28 13.93
C GLN A 264 1.28 -10.07 13.88
N GLN A 265 1.83 -9.74 12.70
CA GLN A 265 2.63 -8.54 12.53
C GLN A 265 1.82 -7.25 12.75
N HIS A 266 0.56 -7.19 12.29
CA HIS A 266 -0.30 -6.03 12.52
C HIS A 266 -0.68 -5.90 13.98
N PHE A 267 -1.01 -7.01 14.64
CA PHE A 267 -1.30 -7.02 16.06
C PHE A 267 -0.12 -6.51 16.89
N HIS A 268 1.11 -6.95 16.61
CA HIS A 268 2.31 -6.42 17.27
C HIS A 268 2.58 -4.93 16.99
N LYS A 269 2.10 -4.39 15.86
CA LYS A 269 2.16 -2.94 15.63
C LYS A 269 1.11 -2.19 16.43
N MET A 270 -0.09 -2.74 16.52
CA MET A 270 -1.19 -2.14 17.29
C MET A 270 -0.85 -2.15 18.79
N ILE A 271 -0.36 -3.27 19.30
CA ILE A 271 0.00 -3.50 20.71
C ILE A 271 1.43 -4.08 20.75
N PRO A 272 2.46 -3.21 20.76
CA PRO A 272 3.83 -3.70 20.82
C PRO A 272 4.11 -4.45 22.12
N PRO A 273 4.79 -5.62 22.07
CA PRO A 273 4.98 -6.47 23.23
C PRO A 273 5.82 -5.79 24.32
N ASN A 274 6.66 -4.82 23.94
CA ASN A 274 7.54 -4.08 24.84
C ASN A 274 6.90 -2.78 25.40
N SER A 275 5.64 -2.49 25.09
CA SER A 275 4.96 -1.30 25.63
C SER A 275 4.67 -1.49 27.13
N PRO A 276 4.61 -0.40 27.93
CA PRO A 276 4.21 -0.46 29.34
C PRO A 276 2.89 -1.21 29.54
N SER A 277 2.75 -1.94 30.65
CA SER A 277 1.55 -2.78 30.89
C SER A 277 0.25 -1.98 30.84
N GLN A 278 0.20 -0.80 31.45
CA GLN A 278 -0.98 0.06 31.44
C GLN A 278 -1.39 0.49 30.01
N GLU A 279 -0.41 0.84 29.17
CA GLU A 279 -0.67 1.18 27.77
C GLU A 279 -1.20 -0.02 26.98
N ARG A 280 -0.65 -1.21 27.23
CA ARG A 280 -1.13 -2.45 26.60
C ARG A 280 -2.55 -2.79 27.04
N GLU A 281 -2.86 -2.71 28.34
CA GLU A 281 -4.19 -2.97 28.88
C GLU A 281 -5.23 -2.00 28.31
N PHE A 282 -4.89 -0.71 28.21
CA PHE A 282 -5.77 0.29 27.62
C PHE A 282 -6.04 0.02 26.14
N LYS A 283 -4.98 -0.19 25.35
CA LYS A 283 -5.10 -0.57 23.93
C LYS A 283 -5.90 -1.85 23.75
N SER A 284 -5.65 -2.89 24.54
CA SER A 284 -6.42 -4.13 24.51
C SER A 284 -7.91 -3.90 24.79
N SER A 285 -8.24 -2.99 25.70
CA SER A 285 -9.64 -2.63 26.01
C SER A 285 -10.32 -1.94 24.83
N VAL A 286 -9.67 -0.98 24.19
CA VAL A 286 -10.15 -0.35 22.94
C VAL A 286 -10.34 -1.40 21.83
N LEU A 287 -9.35 -2.29 21.67
CA LEU A 287 -9.40 -3.35 20.67
C LEU A 287 -10.55 -4.33 20.91
N ASN A 288 -10.81 -4.69 22.16
CA ASN A 288 -11.93 -5.56 22.54
C ASN A 288 -13.27 -5.01 22.08
N VAL A 289 -13.49 -3.70 22.26
CA VAL A 289 -14.72 -3.07 21.77
C VAL A 289 -14.78 -3.16 20.24
N LEU A 290 -13.72 -2.77 19.53
CA LEU A 290 -13.68 -2.86 18.05
C LEU A 290 -13.94 -4.28 17.52
N VAL A 291 -13.52 -5.31 18.26
CA VAL A 291 -13.72 -6.71 17.88
C VAL A 291 -15.13 -7.21 18.17
N GLN A 292 -15.77 -6.72 19.24
CA GLN A 292 -17.12 -7.15 19.62
C GLN A 292 -18.21 -6.52 18.75
N PHE A 293 -17.96 -5.32 18.21
CA PHE A 293 -18.89 -4.65 17.32
C PHE A 293 -18.64 -5.11 15.88
N SER A 294 -19.62 -5.80 15.29
CA SER A 294 -19.60 -6.18 13.86
C SER A 294 -19.98 -5.02 12.93
N SER A 295 -20.53 -3.94 13.49
CA SER A 295 -20.80 -2.67 12.81
C SER A 295 -19.77 -1.61 13.18
N VAL A 296 -19.78 -0.50 12.46
CA VAL A 296 -18.93 0.67 12.79
C VAL A 296 -19.30 1.24 14.16
N VAL A 297 -18.32 1.79 14.88
CA VAL A 297 -18.47 2.32 16.25
C VAL A 297 -17.78 3.67 16.41
N SER A 298 -18.37 4.63 17.14
CA SER A 298 -17.76 5.94 17.40
C SER A 298 -16.72 5.90 18.53
N ALA A 299 -15.84 6.90 18.60
CA ALA A 299 -14.87 7.02 19.69
C ALA A 299 -15.57 7.18 21.05
N GLU A 300 -16.60 8.02 21.12
CA GLU A 300 -17.47 8.18 22.30
C GLU A 300 -18.06 6.84 22.78
N SER A 301 -18.59 6.02 21.86
CA SER A 301 -19.17 4.72 22.21
C SER A 301 -18.13 3.76 22.80
N ILE A 302 -16.91 3.75 22.25
CA ILE A 302 -15.79 2.96 22.79
C ILE A 302 -15.44 3.46 24.19
N ALA A 303 -15.23 4.77 24.34
CA ALA A 303 -14.84 5.40 25.61
C ALA A 303 -15.86 5.12 26.72
N SER A 304 -17.16 5.26 26.41
CA SER A 304 -18.25 4.92 27.34
C SER A 304 -18.28 3.43 27.71
N THR A 305 -17.89 2.53 26.80
CA THR A 305 -17.90 1.08 27.07
C THR A 305 -16.78 0.67 28.02
N ILE A 306 -15.62 1.32 27.95
CA ILE A 306 -14.44 1.00 28.77
C ILE A 306 -14.23 1.96 29.96
N ASP A 307 -15.17 2.88 30.18
CA ASP A 307 -15.10 3.93 31.21
C ASP A 307 -13.78 4.74 31.14
N ALA A 308 -13.50 5.29 29.95
CA ALA A 308 -12.29 6.06 29.66
C ALA A 308 -12.59 7.43 29.06
N ASP A 309 -11.56 8.27 28.97
CA ASP A 309 -11.63 9.54 28.27
C ASP A 309 -11.67 9.33 26.75
N GLU A 310 -12.56 10.06 26.07
CA GLU A 310 -12.74 9.96 24.62
C GLU A 310 -11.47 10.37 23.85
N TYR A 311 -10.74 11.38 24.33
CA TYR A 311 -9.52 11.86 23.67
C TYR A 311 -8.41 10.80 23.70
N ASP A 312 -8.28 10.07 24.80
CA ASP A 312 -7.32 8.96 24.91
C ASP A 312 -7.67 7.83 23.93
N VAL A 313 -8.97 7.55 23.74
CA VAL A 313 -9.45 6.58 22.74
C VAL A 313 -9.18 7.07 21.32
N GLU A 314 -9.48 8.34 21.02
CA GLU A 314 -9.18 8.95 19.73
C GLU A 314 -7.69 8.83 19.41
N GLU A 315 -6.79 9.14 20.34
CA GLU A 315 -5.34 9.01 20.13
C GLU A 315 -4.94 7.58 19.75
N VAL A 316 -5.55 6.56 20.37
CA VAL A 316 -5.31 5.15 19.99
C VAL A 316 -5.81 4.87 18.57
N LEU A 317 -7.05 5.27 18.24
CA LEU A 317 -7.66 5.04 16.92
C LEU A 317 -6.90 5.78 15.81
N GLU A 318 -6.45 7.00 16.10
CA GLU A 318 -5.59 7.81 15.26
C GLU A 318 -4.27 7.09 14.91
N ASN A 319 -3.62 6.49 15.91
CA ASN A 319 -2.40 5.71 15.72
C ASN A 319 -2.65 4.37 15.00
N TRP A 320 -3.88 3.86 15.06
CA TRP A 320 -4.30 2.65 14.36
C TRP A 320 -4.93 2.91 13.00
N ARG A 321 -4.84 4.14 12.48
CA ARG A 321 -5.49 4.54 11.22
C ARG A 321 -5.23 3.61 10.05
N GLU A 322 -4.06 2.97 9.99
CA GLU A 322 -3.71 2.01 8.92
C GLU A 322 -4.46 0.67 8.98
N PHE A 323 -5.06 0.35 10.14
CA PHE A 323 -5.83 -0.87 10.40
C PHE A 323 -7.35 -0.63 10.44
N LEU A 324 -7.79 0.61 10.21
CA LEU A 324 -9.18 1.02 10.37
C LEU A 324 -9.79 1.55 9.07
N THR A 325 -11.07 1.25 8.87
CA THR A 325 -11.96 1.96 7.96
C THR A 325 -12.77 2.99 8.72
N LEU A 326 -12.97 4.16 8.11
CA LEU A 326 -13.71 5.27 8.69
C LEU A 326 -14.97 5.51 7.87
N GLN A 327 -16.08 5.77 8.54
CA GLN A 327 -17.33 6.18 7.95
C GLN A 327 -17.86 7.39 8.71
N GLU A 328 -18.31 8.41 7.99
CA GLU A 328 -18.97 9.56 8.60
C GLU A 328 -20.48 9.27 8.63
N ILE A 329 -21.05 9.20 9.83
CA ILE A 329 -22.48 8.96 10.07
C ILE A 329 -22.96 10.08 10.98
N ASP A 330 -23.98 10.81 10.52
CA ASP A 330 -24.58 11.93 11.26
C ASP A 330 -23.58 13.00 11.75
N GLY A 331 -22.46 13.17 11.03
CA GLY A 331 -21.39 14.13 11.36
C GLY A 331 -20.32 13.59 12.32
N GLU A 332 -20.41 12.33 12.72
CA GLU A 332 -19.46 11.65 13.58
C GLU A 332 -18.66 10.58 12.83
N ILE A 333 -17.37 10.47 13.15
CA ILE A 333 -16.50 9.45 12.58
C ILE A 333 -16.72 8.15 13.35
N HIS A 334 -17.11 7.13 12.60
CA HIS A 334 -17.22 5.77 13.07
C HIS A 334 -16.10 4.91 12.50
N TYR A 335 -15.63 3.96 13.29
CA TYR A 335 -14.46 3.12 13.03
C TYR A 335 -14.87 1.67 12.93
N SER A 336 -14.20 0.93 12.04
CA SER A 336 -14.21 -0.54 12.03
C SER A 336 -12.86 -1.06 11.58
N LEU A 337 -12.59 -2.34 11.86
CA LEU A 337 -11.38 -3.00 11.37
C LEU A 337 -11.43 -3.15 9.85
N TYR A 338 -10.27 -3.10 9.20
CA TYR A 338 -10.19 -3.06 7.73
C TYR A 338 -10.75 -4.29 6.99
N HIS A 339 -11.00 -5.40 7.70
CA HIS A 339 -11.57 -6.63 7.14
C HIS A 339 -12.06 -7.58 8.25
N SER A 340 -13.15 -8.31 8.04
CA SER A 340 -13.72 -9.27 9.02
C SER A 340 -12.75 -10.40 9.41
N SER A 341 -12.04 -10.99 8.44
CA SER A 341 -11.03 -12.02 8.72
C SER A 341 -9.93 -11.55 9.69
N PHE A 342 -9.58 -10.26 9.68
CA PHE A 342 -8.66 -9.69 10.67
C PHE A 342 -9.31 -9.54 12.04
N GLN A 343 -10.59 -9.12 12.08
CA GLN A 343 -11.39 -9.11 13.30
C GLN A 343 -11.52 -10.50 13.95
N ASP A 344 -11.75 -11.54 13.14
CA ASP A 344 -11.82 -12.93 13.60
C ASP A 344 -10.48 -13.44 14.13
N PHE A 345 -9.37 -13.00 13.55
CA PHE A 345 -8.05 -13.27 14.11
C PHE A 345 -7.87 -12.59 15.46
N LEU A 346 -8.20 -11.30 15.56
CA LEU A 346 -8.05 -10.52 16.78
C LEU A 346 -8.94 -11.05 17.92
N SER A 347 -10.18 -11.47 17.62
CA SER A 347 -11.07 -12.07 18.62
C SER A 347 -10.49 -13.31 19.30
N LYS A 348 -9.66 -14.07 18.57
CA LYS A 348 -8.92 -15.19 19.16
C LYS A 348 -7.79 -14.70 20.04
N GLN A 349 -7.05 -13.66 19.64
CA GLN A 349 -5.93 -13.12 20.41
C GLN A 349 -6.35 -12.47 21.73
N VAL A 350 -7.40 -11.65 21.72
CA VAL A 350 -7.79 -10.90 22.93
C VAL A 350 -8.51 -11.76 23.97
N ASN A 351 -9.08 -12.91 23.57
CA ASN A 351 -9.60 -13.91 24.50
C ASN A 351 -8.51 -14.73 25.23
N PHE A 352 -7.23 -14.55 24.87
CA PHE A 352 -6.08 -15.18 25.54
C PHE A 352 -5.16 -14.19 26.27
N ALA A 353 -5.52 -12.90 26.34
CA ALA A 353 -4.71 -11.85 26.96
C ALA A 353 -5.11 -11.55 28.41
#